data_AF-A0A1Q7UGC2-F1
#
_entry.id   AF-A0A1Q7UGC2-F1
#
_cell.length_a   1.000
_cell.length_b   1.000
_cell.length_c   1.000
_cell.angle_alpha   90.00
_cell.angle_beta   90.00
_cell.angle_gamma   90.00
#
_symmetry.space_group_name_H-M   'P 1'
#
loop_
_entity.id
_entity.type
_entity.pdbx_description
1 polymer ?
#
loop_
_entity_poly.entity_id
_entity_poly.type
_entity_poly.pdbx_seq_one_letter_code
_entity_poly.pdbx_strand_id
1 'polypeptide(L)'
;MVGRDTVVVIRVLADGHPLARATVDILGAGISTTRVTDANGVVRLRLSPRSAGVVRLQVVVRRSCPATSRLLRAVASFRPPTPNFTG
;
A
#
# COMPACT_ATOMS: atom_id res chain seq x y z
N MET A 1 10.31 4.97 -11.76
CA MET A 1 10.30 5.95 -12.86
C MET A 1 9.21 6.96 -12.58
N VAL A 2 9.52 8.25 -12.69
CA VAL A 2 8.56 9.34 -12.53
C VAL A 2 7.64 9.36 -13.76
N GLY A 3 6.34 9.58 -13.58
CA GLY A 3 5.36 9.71 -14.66
C GLY A 3 4.88 8.39 -15.29
N ARG A 4 5.41 7.22 -14.87
CA ARG A 4 4.93 5.91 -15.35
C ARG A 4 4.13 5.17 -14.29
N ASP A 5 3.02 4.58 -14.74
CA ASP A 5 2.16 3.77 -13.90
C ASP A 5 2.91 2.57 -13.34
N THR A 6 2.87 2.45 -12.02
CA THR A 6 3.43 1.33 -11.27
C THR A 6 2.31 0.65 -10.50
N VAL A 7 2.28 -0.68 -10.50
CA VAL A 7 1.35 -1.43 -9.65
C VAL A 7 2.01 -1.76 -8.31
N VAL A 8 1.33 -1.39 -7.24
CA VAL A 8 1.67 -1.76 -5.87
C VAL A 8 0.55 -2.63 -5.31
N VAL A 9 0.93 -3.78 -4.77
CA VAL A 9 0.00 -4.68 -4.07
C VAL A 9 0.42 -4.72 -2.61
N ILE A 10 -0.49 -4.36 -1.72
CA ILE A 10 -0.26 -4.32 -0.27
C ILE A 10 -1.14 -5.40 0.36
N ARG A 11 -0.54 -6.28 1.14
CA ARG A 11 -1.25 -7.29 1.93
C ARG A 11 -1.07 -6.98 3.41
N VAL A 12 -2.19 -6.85 4.12
CA VAL A 12 -2.24 -6.55 5.55
C VAL A 12 -2.78 -7.77 6.29
N LEU A 13 -2.01 -8.23 7.26
CA LEU A 13 -2.34 -9.34 8.13
C LEU A 13 -2.36 -8.86 9.59
N ALA A 14 -3.27 -9.44 10.38
CA ALA A 14 -3.29 -9.32 11.83
C ALA A 14 -3.27 -10.74 12.42
N ASP A 15 -2.24 -11.05 13.22
CA ASP A 15 -1.97 -12.40 13.75
C ASP A 15 -2.00 -13.50 12.67
N GLY A 16 -1.39 -13.22 11.52
CA GLY A 16 -1.36 -14.18 10.39
C GLY A 16 -2.66 -14.27 9.58
N HIS A 17 -3.76 -13.68 10.04
CA HIS A 17 -5.03 -13.64 9.31
C HIS A 17 -5.17 -12.38 8.46
N PRO A 18 -5.83 -12.44 7.30
CA PRO A 18 -6.07 -11.25 6.50
C PRO A 18 -6.95 -10.24 7.22
N LEU A 19 -6.51 -8.98 7.23
CA LEU A 19 -7.22 -7.90 7.92
C LEU A 19 -8.04 -7.08 6.92
N ALA A 20 -9.34 -7.36 6.86
CA ALA A 20 -10.29 -6.58 6.08
C ALA A 20 -10.60 -5.21 6.73
N ARG A 21 -11.00 -4.24 5.91
CA ARG A 21 -11.43 -2.89 6.34
C ARG A 21 -10.34 -2.08 7.07
N ALA A 22 -9.07 -2.44 6.93
CA ALA A 22 -7.96 -1.62 7.39
C ALA A 22 -7.75 -0.45 6.42
N THR A 23 -7.56 0.75 6.94
CA THR A 23 -7.23 1.92 6.14
C THR A 23 -5.73 1.93 5.87
N VAL A 24 -5.32 2.20 4.64
CA VAL A 24 -3.93 2.30 4.21
C VAL A 24 -3.76 3.66 3.54
N ASP A 25 -2.99 4.53 4.20
CA ASP A 25 -2.61 5.83 3.69
C ASP A 25 -1.27 5.72 2.96
N ILE A 26 -1.24 6.23 1.73
CA ILE A 26 -0.07 6.23 0.85
C ILE A 26 0.28 7.68 0.55
N LEU A 27 1.48 8.08 0.97
CA LEU A 27 1.94 9.46 0.91
C LEU A 27 3.37 9.53 0.37
N GLY A 28 3.68 10.51 -0.47
CA GLY A 28 5.04 10.78 -0.95
C GLY A 28 5.20 10.67 -2.45
N ALA A 29 6.33 11.13 -3.00
CA ALA A 29 6.60 11.16 -4.44
C ALA A 29 5.50 11.85 -5.28
N GLY A 30 4.82 12.85 -4.69
CA GLY A 30 3.68 13.56 -5.30
C GLY A 30 2.36 12.78 -5.31
N ILE A 31 2.28 11.67 -4.56
CA ILE A 31 1.10 10.83 -4.39
C ILE A 31 0.51 11.09 -2.99
N SER A 32 -0.81 11.23 -2.93
CA SER A 32 -1.60 11.19 -1.70
C SER A 32 -2.87 10.41 -1.98
N THR A 33 -3.01 9.23 -1.39
CA THR A 33 -4.21 8.40 -1.57
C THR A 33 -4.46 7.54 -0.35
N THR A 34 -5.74 7.31 -0.06
CA THR A 34 -6.19 6.45 1.02
C THR A 34 -7.02 5.33 0.43
N ARG A 35 -6.73 4.09 0.83
CA ARG A 35 -7.51 2.90 0.45
C ARG A 35 -7.84 2.04 1.64
N VAL A 36 -8.82 1.19 1.44
CA VAL A 36 -9.29 0.25 2.45
C VAL A 36 -9.02 -1.17 1.93
N THR A 37 -8.51 -2.05 2.79
CA THR A 37 -8.26 -3.45 2.45
C THR A 37 -9.57 -4.20 2.21
N ASP A 38 -9.55 -5.06 1.19
CA ASP A 38 -10.68 -5.95 0.87
C ASP A 38 -10.84 -7.10 1.89
N ALA A 39 -11.79 -8.00 1.64
CA ALA A 39 -12.05 -9.16 2.50
C ALA A 39 -10.82 -10.10 2.65
N ASN A 40 -9.88 -10.06 1.71
CA ASN A 40 -8.64 -10.82 1.72
C ASN A 40 -7.46 -10.04 2.34
N GLY A 41 -7.72 -8.86 2.93
CA GLY A 41 -6.69 -8.00 3.50
C GLY A 41 -5.78 -7.38 2.44
N VAL A 42 -6.21 -7.29 1.19
CA VAL A 42 -5.39 -6.83 0.06
C VAL A 42 -5.86 -5.46 -0.43
N VAL A 43 -4.89 -4.63 -0.81
CA VAL A 43 -5.10 -3.41 -1.59
C VAL A 43 -4.25 -3.49 -2.85
N ARG A 44 -4.85 -3.28 -4.02
CA ARG A 44 -4.13 -3.14 -5.29
C ARG A 44 -4.27 -1.72 -5.79
N LEU A 45 -3.15 -1.06 -6.03
CA LEU A 45 -3.08 0.34 -6.42
C LEU A 45 -2.23 0.50 -7.65
N ARG A 46 -2.70 1.32 -8.59
CA ARG A 46 -1.87 1.87 -9.64
C ARG A 46 -1.43 3.26 -9.20
N LEU A 47 -0.13 3.44 -9.06
CA LEU A 47 0.51 4.66 -8.60
C LEU A 47 1.31 5.27 -9.74
N SER A 48 1.16 6.58 -9.94
CA SER A 48 1.91 7.34 -10.94
C SER A 48 2.68 8.43 -10.18
N PRO A 49 3.94 8.16 -9.76
CA PRO A 49 4.72 9.12 -8.99
C PRO A 49 5.00 10.36 -9.84
N ARG A 50 4.74 11.55 -9.29
CA ARG A 50 4.98 12.83 -10.00
C ARG A 50 6.39 13.36 -9.79
N SER A 51 7.09 12.86 -8.78
CA SER A 51 8.49 13.18 -8.49
C SER A 51 9.25 11.94 -8.03
N ALA A 52 10.58 11.99 -8.10
CA ALA A 52 11.42 10.97 -7.48
C ALA A 52 11.37 11.14 -5.96
N GLY A 53 11.31 10.03 -5.22
CA GLY A 53 11.27 10.07 -3.77
C GLY A 53 10.80 8.77 -3.15
N VAL A 54 10.69 8.78 -1.81
CA VAL A 54 10.20 7.65 -1.02
C VAL A 54 8.68 7.76 -0.88
N VAL A 55 7.98 6.63 -1.04
CA VAL A 55 6.56 6.51 -0.74
C VAL A 55 6.41 5.88 0.65
N ARG A 56 5.74 6.59 1.55
CA ARG A 56 5.40 6.13 2.90
C ARG A 56 4.04 5.44 2.88
N LEU A 57 3.97 4.26 3.48
CA LEU A 57 2.75 3.49 3.68
C LEU A 57 2.43 3.48 5.17
N GLN A 58 1.23 3.93 5.53
CA GLN A 58 0.74 3.91 6.90
C GLN A 58 -0.56 3.12 6.97
N VAL A 59 -0.55 2.03 7.74
CA VAL A 59 -1.76 1.23 7.97
C VAL A 59 -2.43 1.74 9.24
N VAL A 60 -3.63 2.28 9.10
CA VAL A 60 -4.48 2.75 10.19
C VAL A 60 -5.64 1.78 10.35
N VAL A 61 -5.68 1.11 11.50
CA VAL A 61 -6.78 0.21 11.84
C VAL A 61 -7.68 0.92 12.84
N ARG A 62 -8.88 1.33 12.41
CA ARG A 62 -9.89 1.88 13.33
C ARG A 62 -10.56 0.72 14.06
N ARG A 63 -9.99 0.30 15.19
CA ARG A 63 -10.67 -0.61 16.12
C ARG A 63 -11.33 0.19 17.23
N SER A 64 -12.52 -0.25 17.62
CA SER A 64 -13.26 0.24 18.79
C SER A 64 -12.61 -0.14 20.12
N CYS A 65 -11.60 -1.02 20.13
CA CYS A 65 -10.94 -1.48 21.34
C CYS A 65 -9.40 -1.40 21.20
N PRO A 66 -8.73 -0.48 21.90
CA PRO A 66 -7.26 -0.32 21.88
C PRO A 66 -6.52 -1.36 22.73
N ALA A 67 -7.23 -2.20 23.50
CA ALA A 67 -6.63 -3.09 24.50
C ALA A 67 -6.00 -4.37 23.93
N THR A 68 -6.21 -4.70 22.65
CA THR A 68 -5.59 -5.88 22.02
C THR A 68 -4.51 -5.41 21.06
N SER A 69 -3.27 -5.30 21.55
CA SER A 69 -2.10 -5.09 20.70
C SER A 69 -1.93 -6.33 19.82
N ARG A 70 -2.32 -6.19 18.54
CA ARG A 70 -2.26 -7.27 17.56
C ARG A 70 -1.09 -7.00 16.64
N LEU A 71 -0.24 -8.00 16.37
CA LEU A 71 0.89 -7.81 15.47
C LEU A 71 0.35 -7.59 14.05
N LEU A 72 0.56 -6.38 13.53
CA LEU A 72 0.22 -6.03 12.15
C LEU A 72 1.41 -6.33 11.26
N ARG A 73 1.19 -7.12 10.22
CA ARG A 73 2.18 -7.36 9.17
C ARG A 73 1.65 -6.80 7.86
N ALA A 74 2.34 -5.80 7.33
CA ALA A 74 2.09 -5.24 6.01
C ALA A 74 3.25 -5.64 5.08
N VAL A 75 2.92 -6.29 3.96
CA VAL A 75 3.90 -6.63 2.92
C VAL A 75 3.45 -5.97 1.63
N ALA A 76 4.36 -5.27 0.97
CA ALA A 76 4.10 -4.64 -0.31
C ALA A 76 4.99 -5.25 -1.40
N SER A 77 4.41 -5.57 -2.56
CA SER A 77 5.16 -5.88 -3.76
C SER A 77 5.03 -4.73 -4.76
N PHE A 78 6.16 -4.25 -5.26
CA PHE A 78 6.26 -3.19 -6.25
C PHE A 78 6.64 -3.78 -7.61
N ARG A 79 5.83 -3.54 -8.64
CA ARG A 79 6.15 -3.95 -10.01
C ARG A 79 6.52 -2.70 -10.83
N PRO A 80 7.83 -2.46 -11.10
CA PRO A 80 8.25 -1.33 -11.90
C PRO A 80 7.64 -1.40 -13.31
N PRO A 81 7.37 -0.26 -13.96
CA PRO A 81 7.02 -0.23 -15.37
C PRO A 81 8.19 -0.73 -16.20
N THR A 82 7.90 -1.54 -17.22
CA THR A 82 8.89 -2.04 -18.18
C THR A 82 9.60 -0.85 -18.83
N PRO A 83 10.94 -0.75 -18.76
CA PRO A 83 11.64 0.21 -19.58
C PRO A 83 11.51 -0.21 -21.04
N ASN A 84 10.97 0.66 -21.90
CA ASN A 84 11.17 0.51 -23.34
C ASN A 84 12.66 0.77 -23.61
N PHE A 85 13.45 -0.29 -23.74
CA PHE A 85 14.79 -0.19 -24.31
C PHE A 85 14.63 -0.15 -25.82
N THR A 86 14.49 1.04 -26.39
CA THR A 86 14.75 1.26 -27.82
C THR A 86 16.26 1.48 -27.96
N GLY A 87 16.98 0.42 -28.31
CA GLY A 87 18.35 0.50 -28.83
C GLY A 87 18.34 0.89 -30.30
#